data_AF-A0A7X6F7L1-F1
#
_entry.id   AF-A0A7X6F7L1-F1
#
_cell.length_a   1.000
_cell.length_b   1.000
_cell.length_c   1.000
_cell.angle_alpha   90.00
_cell.angle_beta   90.00
_cell.angle_gamma   90.00
#
_symmetry.space_group_name_H-M   'P 1'
#
loop_
_entity.id
_entity.type
_entity.pdbx_description
1 polymer ?
#
loop_
_entity_poly.entity_id
_entity_poly.type
_entity_poly.pdbx_seq_one_letter_code
_entity_poly.pdbx_strand_id
1 'polypeptide(L)'
;MGSFSLFHWLIVLILFGVPLFFVFRKPLVGPNRFGGRPPAMGFGQAIGSYFKNYVNFSGRASRSEFWYSVLFVFLVAIALLVVDRSETLSRIWSLATFLPWIAVAARRLHDINRSGWWQLLGLLPLVGSVVVLVWYCRASTMDDSREAVFA
;
A
#
# COMPACT_ATOMS: atom_id res chain seq x y z
N MET A 1 -32.94 -15.10 -25.99
CA MET A 1 -32.15 -14.07 -25.28
C MET A 1 -32.16 -14.46 -23.81
N GLY A 2 -31.04 -14.97 -23.27
CA GLY A 2 -31.01 -15.51 -21.90
C GLY A 2 -31.35 -14.41 -20.89
N SER A 3 -32.42 -14.59 -20.11
CA SER A 3 -32.79 -13.61 -19.10
C SER A 3 -31.77 -13.64 -17.96
N PHE A 4 -31.27 -12.47 -17.57
CA PHE A 4 -30.42 -12.35 -16.39
C PHE A 4 -31.26 -12.72 -15.15
N SER A 5 -31.07 -13.94 -14.65
CA SER A 5 -31.68 -14.41 -13.39
C SER A 5 -31.25 -13.53 -12.21
N LEU A 6 -32.10 -13.44 -11.18
CA LEU A 6 -31.80 -12.80 -9.89
C LEU A 6 -30.44 -13.21 -9.32
N PHE A 7 -29.98 -14.42 -9.60
CA PHE A 7 -28.67 -14.91 -9.20
C PHE A 7 -27.49 -14.08 -9.80
N HIS A 8 -27.61 -13.64 -11.05
CA HIS A 8 -26.59 -12.77 -11.67
C HIS A 8 -26.55 -11.40 -10.99
N TRP A 9 -27.72 -10.84 -10.68
CA TRP A 9 -27.80 -9.58 -9.94
C TRP A 9 -27.26 -9.69 -8.53
N LEU A 10 -27.42 -10.84 -7.87
CA LEU A 10 -26.84 -11.10 -6.56
C LEU A 10 -25.31 -11.22 -6.63
N ILE A 11 -24.77 -11.89 -7.66
CA ILE A 11 -23.33 -11.92 -7.92
C ILE A 11 -22.78 -10.52 -8.15
N VAL A 12 -23.44 -9.72 -8.99
CA VAL A 12 -23.06 -8.32 -9.26
C VAL A 12 -23.12 -7.48 -7.98
N LEU A 13 -24.18 -7.60 -7.18
CA LEU A 13 -24.30 -6.89 -5.90
C LEU A 13 -23.20 -7.27 -4.91
N ILE A 14 -22.80 -8.54 -4.86
CA ILE A 14 -21.71 -8.98 -3.98
C ILE A 14 -20.36 -8.46 -4.51
N LEU A 15 -20.11 -8.60 -5.82
CA LEU A 15 -18.86 -8.18 -6.47
C LEU A 15 -18.60 -6.68 -6.35
N PHE A 16 -19.63 -5.85 -6.33
CA PHE A 16 -19.47 -4.39 -6.24
C PHE A 16 -19.82 -3.84 -4.86
N GLY A 17 -20.87 -4.35 -4.22
CA GLY A 17 -21.37 -3.87 -2.94
C GLY A 17 -20.46 -4.16 -1.77
N VAL A 18 -19.86 -5.36 -1.70
CA VAL A 18 -18.89 -5.68 -0.63
C VAL A 18 -17.65 -4.78 -0.73
N PRO A 19 -16.99 -4.63 -1.91
CA PRO A 19 -15.90 -3.66 -2.05
C PRO A 19 -16.26 -2.24 -1.67
N LEU A 20 -17.41 -1.74 -2.13
CA LEU A 20 -17.88 -0.39 -1.80
C LEU A 20 -18.06 -0.20 -0.29
N PHE A 21 -18.68 -1.17 0.38
CA PHE A 21 -18.84 -1.12 1.84
C PHE A 21 -17.49 -1.03 2.56
N PHE A 22 -16.51 -1.81 2.14
CA PHE A 22 -15.16 -1.80 2.71
C PHE A 22 -14.44 -0.47 2.43
N VAL A 23 -14.56 0.10 1.23
CA VAL A 23 -13.97 1.41 0.87
C VAL A 23 -14.42 2.53 1.80
N PHE A 24 -15.70 2.53 2.22
CA PHE A 24 -16.26 3.56 3.10
C PHE A 24 -15.98 3.37 4.59
N ARG A 25 -15.36 2.25 5.02
CA ARG A 25 -14.94 2.11 6.41
C ARG A 25 -13.86 3.15 6.74
N LYS A 26 -14.16 4.02 7.70
CA LYS A 26 -13.22 5.02 8.25
C LYS A 26 -12.10 4.33 9.03
N PRO A 27 -10.89 4.91 9.09
CA PRO A 27 -9.84 4.41 9.99
C PRO A 27 -10.27 4.60 11.44
N LEU A 28 -9.53 3.99 12.38
CA LEU A 28 -9.76 4.24 13.79
C LEU A 28 -9.45 5.71 14.13
N VAL A 29 -10.26 6.28 15.01
CA VAL A 29 -10.10 7.65 15.52
C VAL A 29 -9.18 7.63 16.74
N GLY A 30 -8.30 8.63 16.86
CA GLY A 30 -7.36 8.78 17.97
C GLY A 30 -5.89 8.64 17.53
N PRO A 31 -4.95 8.58 18.50
CA PRO A 31 -3.53 8.45 18.25
C PRO A 31 -3.22 7.24 17.35
N ASN A 32 -2.15 7.36 16.56
CA ASN A 32 -1.79 6.29 15.65
C ASN A 32 -1.27 5.08 16.44
N ARG A 33 -1.95 3.94 16.33
CA ARG A 33 -1.61 2.72 17.10
C ARG A 33 -0.30 2.03 16.67
N PHE A 34 0.28 2.44 15.54
CA PHE A 34 1.48 1.81 14.98
C PHE A 34 2.78 2.58 15.31
N GLY A 35 2.69 3.57 16.21
CA GLY A 35 3.82 4.32 16.73
C GLY A 35 3.92 5.74 16.15
N GLY A 36 5.01 6.43 16.50
CA GLY A 36 5.24 7.82 16.14
C GLY A 36 5.42 8.06 14.64
N ARG A 37 5.29 9.33 14.23
CA ARG A 37 5.42 9.71 12.81
C ARG A 37 6.82 9.37 12.26
N PRO A 38 6.92 8.60 11.16
CA PRO A 38 8.21 8.28 10.58
C PRO A 38 8.86 9.53 9.94
N PRO A 39 10.19 9.67 10.01
CA PRO A 39 10.90 10.79 9.40
C PRO A 39 10.78 10.75 7.87
N ALA A 40 10.91 11.93 7.24
CA ALA A 40 11.12 12.01 5.81
C ALA A 40 12.48 11.38 5.45
N MET A 41 12.56 10.72 4.30
CA MET A 41 13.75 10.02 3.83
C MET A 41 14.14 10.53 2.45
N GLY A 42 15.45 10.60 2.18
CA GLY A 42 15.97 10.75 0.82
C GLY A 42 15.89 9.44 0.03
N PHE A 43 16.16 9.49 -1.28
CA PHE A 43 16.08 8.33 -2.17
C PHE A 43 16.93 7.13 -1.70
N GLY A 44 18.23 7.35 -1.43
CA GLY A 44 19.12 6.27 -0.98
C GLY A 44 18.74 5.70 0.39
N GLN A 45 18.27 6.55 1.31
CA GLN A 45 17.78 6.12 2.62
C GLN A 45 16.53 5.25 2.50
N ALA A 46 15.62 5.59 1.57
CA ALA A 46 14.43 4.80 1.30
C ALA A 46 14.78 3.41 0.76
N ILE A 47 15.75 3.29 -0.16
CA ILE A 47 16.23 1.99 -0.66
C ILE A 47 16.83 1.15 0.47
N GLY A 48 17.68 1.76 1.30
CA GLY A 48 18.23 1.10 2.49
C GLY A 48 17.13 0.64 3.46
N SER A 49 16.13 1.47 3.70
CA SER A 49 14.97 1.12 4.53
C SER A 49 14.13 0.00 3.92
N TYR A 50 13.94 0.00 2.60
CA TYR A 50 13.15 -0.99 1.86
C TYR A 50 13.70 -2.39 2.05
N PHE A 51 15.00 -2.58 1.85
CA PHE A 51 15.66 -3.88 2.04
C PHE A 51 15.89 -4.21 3.52
N LYS A 52 16.12 -3.23 4.39
CA LYS A 52 16.23 -3.47 5.84
C LYS A 52 14.91 -3.98 6.44
N ASN A 53 13.78 -3.48 5.94
CA ASN A 53 12.44 -3.86 6.38
C ASN A 53 11.79 -4.91 5.46
N TYR A 54 12.57 -5.87 4.97
CA TYR A 54 12.17 -6.79 3.91
C TYR A 54 10.86 -7.56 4.18
N VAL A 55 10.70 -8.09 5.39
CA VAL A 55 9.48 -8.78 5.87
C VAL A 55 8.97 -8.15 7.17
N ASN A 56 9.28 -6.87 7.38
CA ASN A 56 8.81 -6.14 8.55
C ASN A 56 7.50 -5.41 8.26
N PHE A 57 6.40 -5.96 8.77
CA PHE A 57 5.06 -5.39 8.65
C PHE A 57 4.72 -4.42 9.80
N SER A 58 5.60 -4.27 10.79
CA SER A 58 5.38 -3.45 11.96
C SER A 58 5.92 -2.03 11.78
N GLY A 59 5.29 -1.07 12.44
CA GLY A 59 5.64 0.34 12.36
C GLY A 59 4.98 1.06 11.17
N ARG A 60 5.53 2.23 10.84
CA ARG A 60 4.99 3.17 9.85
C ARG A 60 6.02 3.46 8.76
N ALA A 61 5.55 3.68 7.54
CA ALA A 61 6.37 4.15 6.43
C ALA A 61 5.97 5.57 6.03
N SER A 62 6.95 6.47 5.94
CA SER A 62 6.68 7.85 5.52
C SER A 62 6.29 7.90 4.04
N ARG A 63 5.65 9.01 3.61
CA ARG A 63 5.30 9.20 2.19
C ARG A 63 6.53 9.08 1.28
N SER A 64 7.63 9.71 1.68
CA SER A 64 8.90 9.66 0.95
C SER A 64 9.49 8.25 0.91
N GLU A 65 9.47 7.51 2.02
CA GLU A 65 9.97 6.12 2.05
C GLU A 65 9.21 5.25 1.04
N PHE A 66 7.88 5.33 1.04
CA PHE A 66 7.03 4.56 0.13
C PHE A 66 7.27 4.95 -1.33
N TRP A 67 7.15 6.23 -1.69
CA TRP A 67 7.24 6.67 -3.08
C TRP A 67 8.63 6.51 -3.69
N TYR A 68 9.70 6.70 -2.90
CA TYR A 68 11.05 6.39 -3.39
C TYR A 68 11.29 4.90 -3.54
N SER A 69 10.70 4.05 -2.69
CA SER A 69 10.75 2.59 -2.88
C SER A 69 10.01 2.18 -4.16
N VAL A 70 8.83 2.76 -4.41
CA VAL A 70 8.06 2.53 -5.66
C VAL A 70 8.88 2.97 -6.88
N LEU A 71 9.46 4.17 -6.84
CA LEU A 71 10.31 4.69 -7.90
C LEU A 71 11.51 3.78 -8.16
N PHE A 72 12.20 3.33 -7.11
CA PHE A 72 13.33 2.42 -7.22
C PHE A 72 12.94 1.11 -7.91
N VAL A 73 11.88 0.44 -7.44
CA VAL A 73 11.40 -0.82 -8.02
C VAL A 73 11.00 -0.62 -9.50
N PHE A 74 10.34 0.49 -9.81
CA PHE A 74 9.93 0.85 -11.16
C PHE A 74 11.12 1.09 -12.10
N LEU A 75 12.15 1.82 -11.66
CA LEU A 75 13.35 2.07 -12.45
C LEU A 75 14.14 0.78 -12.73
N VAL A 76 14.28 -0.10 -11.75
CA VAL A 76 14.92 -1.41 -11.97
C VAL A 76 14.10 -2.26 -12.93
N ALA A 77 12.77 -2.24 -12.82
CA ALA A 77 11.90 -2.95 -13.77
C ALA A 77 12.11 -2.44 -15.21
N ILE A 78 12.16 -1.12 -15.43
CA ILE A 78 12.46 -0.55 -16.76
C ILE A 78 13.82 -1.01 -17.28
N ALA A 79 14.86 -0.97 -16.43
CA ALA A 79 16.20 -1.40 -16.83
C ALA A 79 16.20 -2.89 -17.26
N LEU A 80 15.51 -3.75 -16.50
CA LEU A 80 15.40 -5.17 -16.82
C LEU A 80 14.63 -5.43 -18.12
N LEU A 81 13.61 -4.64 -18.46
CA LEU A 81 12.90 -4.77 -19.75
C LEU A 81 13.82 -4.61 -20.97
N VAL A 82 14.90 -3.81 -20.84
CA VAL A 82 15.84 -3.56 -21.94
C VAL A 82 16.99 -4.57 -21.95
N VAL A 83 17.50 -4.91 -20.75
CA VAL A 83 18.74 -5.69 -20.59
C VAL A 83 18.47 -7.20 -20.54
N ASP A 84 17.40 -7.63 -19.90
CA ASP A 84 17.13 -9.05 -19.64
C ASP A 84 16.33 -9.69 -20.78
N ARG A 85 17.06 -10.18 -21.79
CA ARG A 85 16.47 -10.91 -22.93
C ARG A 85 15.91 -12.28 -22.54
N SER A 86 16.35 -12.83 -21.41
CA SER A 86 15.97 -14.17 -20.96
C SER A 86 14.74 -14.19 -20.07
N GLU A 87 14.27 -13.01 -19.63
CA GLU A 87 13.27 -12.80 -18.59
C GLU A 87 13.60 -13.41 -17.21
N THR A 88 14.76 -14.08 -17.07
CA THR A 88 15.12 -14.80 -15.85
C THR A 88 15.40 -13.83 -14.71
N LEU A 89 16.15 -12.75 -14.99
CA LEU A 89 16.47 -11.73 -13.98
C LEU A 89 15.21 -10.96 -13.58
N SER A 90 14.32 -10.71 -14.54
CA SER A 90 13.02 -10.05 -14.33
C SER A 90 12.12 -10.88 -13.40
N ARG A 91 12.10 -12.20 -13.56
CA ARG A 91 11.36 -13.13 -12.68
C ARG A 91 11.98 -13.22 -11.29
N ILE A 92 13.30 -13.27 -11.19
CA ILE A 92 13.98 -13.28 -9.87
C ILE A 92 13.71 -11.95 -9.16
N TRP A 93 13.79 -10.83 -9.87
CA TRP A 93 13.53 -9.50 -9.34
C TRP A 93 12.10 -9.34 -8.84
N SER A 94 11.11 -9.83 -9.61
CA SER A 94 9.71 -9.74 -9.20
C SER A 94 9.45 -10.54 -7.93
N LEU A 95 10.06 -11.73 -7.79
CA LEU A 95 9.97 -12.53 -6.56
C LEU A 95 10.69 -11.89 -5.39
N ALA A 96 11.90 -11.34 -5.61
CA ALA A 96 12.69 -10.67 -4.58
C ALA A 96 12.04 -9.37 -4.07
N THR A 97 11.31 -8.65 -4.92
CA THR A 97 10.63 -7.40 -4.53
C THR A 97 9.21 -7.62 -4.01
N PHE A 98 8.63 -8.80 -4.21
CA PHE A 98 7.26 -9.10 -3.84
C PHE A 98 6.97 -8.94 -2.34
N LEU A 99 7.77 -9.56 -1.48
CA LEU A 99 7.60 -9.47 -0.02
C LEU A 99 7.82 -8.06 0.54
N PRO A 100 8.94 -7.36 0.23
CA PRO A 100 9.16 -6.00 0.72
C PRO A 100 8.14 -4.99 0.17
N TRP A 101 7.59 -5.23 -1.03
CA TRP A 101 6.49 -4.42 -1.57
C TRP A 101 5.24 -4.48 -0.68
N ILE A 102 4.81 -5.68 -0.29
CA ILE A 102 3.66 -5.87 0.59
C ILE A 102 3.96 -5.30 2.00
N ALA A 103 5.21 -5.43 2.47
CA ALA A 103 5.62 -4.91 3.77
C ALA A 103 5.59 -3.37 3.83
N VAL A 104 6.19 -2.68 2.85
CA VAL A 104 6.18 -1.21 2.82
C VAL A 104 4.77 -0.65 2.58
N ALA A 105 3.95 -1.33 1.77
CA ALA A 105 2.56 -0.97 1.55
C ALA A 105 1.71 -1.10 2.83
N ALA A 106 1.91 -2.17 3.61
CA ALA A 106 1.26 -2.34 4.91
C ALA A 106 1.66 -1.22 5.88
N ARG A 107 2.96 -0.94 6.03
CA ARG A 107 3.49 0.15 6.87
C ARG A 107 3.03 1.53 6.40
N ARG A 108 2.78 1.72 5.10
CA ARG A 108 2.18 2.96 4.56
C ARG A 108 0.72 3.13 4.98
N LEU A 109 -0.07 2.06 4.97
CA LEU A 109 -1.45 2.09 5.48
C LEU A 109 -1.50 2.32 7.00
N HIS A 110 -0.51 1.81 7.73
CA HIS A 110 -0.36 2.06 9.15
C HIS A 110 -0.17 3.56 9.45
N ASP A 111 0.47 4.31 8.54
CA ASP A 111 0.66 5.76 8.70
C ASP A 111 -0.66 6.57 8.69
N ILE A 112 -1.73 6.01 8.12
CA ILE A 112 -3.09 6.58 8.13
C ILE A 112 -4.03 5.85 9.10
N ASN A 113 -3.46 5.17 10.10
CA ASN A 113 -4.16 4.39 11.13
C ASN A 113 -5.09 3.29 10.57
N ARG A 114 -4.80 2.78 9.37
CA ARG A 114 -5.47 1.61 8.77
C ARG A 114 -4.62 0.36 8.99
N SER A 115 -5.23 -0.82 9.01
CA SER A 115 -4.46 -2.09 9.00
C SER A 115 -3.84 -2.35 7.62
N GLY A 116 -2.71 -3.06 7.59
CA GLY A 116 -2.06 -3.45 6.33
C GLY A 116 -2.94 -4.30 5.41
N TRP A 117 -3.90 -5.05 5.96
CA TRP A 117 -4.87 -5.86 5.21
C TRP A 117 -5.71 -5.07 4.19
N TRP A 118 -5.86 -3.75 4.39
CA TRP A 118 -6.59 -2.90 3.47
C TRP A 118 -5.95 -2.79 2.07
N GLN A 119 -4.68 -3.19 1.90
CA GLN A 119 -4.04 -3.27 0.59
C GLN A 119 -4.67 -4.32 -0.34
N LEU A 120 -5.34 -5.35 0.23
CA LEU A 120 -6.03 -6.37 -0.56
C LEU A 120 -7.20 -5.81 -1.38
N LEU A 121 -7.74 -4.64 -1.01
CA LEU A 121 -8.68 -3.93 -1.87
C LEU A 121 -8.07 -3.59 -3.22
N GLY A 122 -6.75 -3.40 -3.31
CA GLY A 122 -6.06 -3.17 -4.57
C GLY A 122 -6.17 -4.32 -5.57
N LEU A 123 -6.49 -5.53 -5.12
CA LEU A 123 -6.75 -6.69 -5.99
C LEU A 123 -8.08 -6.57 -6.76
N LEU A 124 -8.97 -5.67 -6.32
CA LEU A 124 -10.21 -5.39 -7.02
C LEU A 124 -9.95 -4.36 -8.11
N PRO A 125 -10.13 -4.72 -9.39
CA PRO A 125 -9.77 -3.87 -10.50
C PRO A 125 -10.57 -2.57 -10.48
N LEU A 126 -9.92 -1.50 -10.95
CA LEU A 126 -10.44 -0.13 -11.03
C LEU A 126 -10.71 0.50 -9.66
N VAL A 127 -11.82 0.19 -8.99
CA VAL A 127 -12.27 0.93 -7.79
C VAL A 127 -11.30 0.74 -6.62
N GLY A 128 -10.94 -0.50 -6.33
CA GLY A 128 -10.10 -0.82 -5.18
C GLY A 128 -8.67 -0.31 -5.34
N SER A 129 -8.09 -0.48 -6.53
CA SER A 129 -6.75 0.04 -6.87
C SER A 129 -6.65 1.57 -6.72
N VAL A 130 -7.65 2.32 -7.21
CA VAL A 130 -7.68 3.79 -7.10
C VAL A 130 -7.80 4.23 -5.65
N VAL A 131 -8.67 3.58 -4.85
CA VAL A 131 -8.84 3.92 -3.43
C VAL A 131 -7.55 3.72 -2.64
N VAL A 132 -6.88 2.58 -2.84
CA VAL A 132 -5.62 2.26 -2.16
C VAL A 132 -4.51 3.21 -2.59
N LEU A 133 -4.45 3.57 -3.88
CA LEU A 133 -3.51 4.58 -4.38
C LEU A 133 -3.72 5.94 -3.71
N VAL A 134 -4.98 6.39 -3.62
CA VAL A 134 -5.34 7.63 -2.90
C VAL A 134 -4.88 7.55 -1.44
N TRP A 135 -5.07 6.40 -0.78
CA TRP A 135 -4.61 6.20 0.60
C TRP A 135 -3.08 6.26 0.72
N TYR A 136 -2.32 5.76 -0.25
CA TYR A 136 -0.86 5.91 -0.25
C TYR A 136 -0.41 7.37 -0.39
N CYS A 137 -1.16 8.19 -1.13
CA CYS A 137 -0.91 9.63 -1.29
C CYS A 137 -1.30 10.46 -0.05
N ARG A 138 -2.21 9.98 0.80
CA ARG A 138 -2.76 10.76 1.93
C ARG A 138 -1.70 11.16 2.95
N ALA A 139 -1.99 12.24 3.67
CA ALA A 139 -1.17 12.67 4.79
C ALA A 139 -1.25 11.70 5.97
N SER A 140 -0.14 11.60 6.72
CA SER A 140 -0.08 10.87 7.98
C SER A 140 -1.15 11.40 8.93
N THR A 141 -1.83 10.54 9.68
CA THR A 141 -2.66 11.00 10.80
C THR A 141 -1.78 11.75 11.79
N MET A 142 -2.29 12.86 12.33
CA MET A 142 -1.59 13.58 13.40
C MET A 142 -1.43 12.65 14.61
N ASP A 143 -0.29 12.81 15.28
CA ASP A 143 0.00 12.11 16.51
C ASP A 143 -0.30 13.12 17.61
N ASP A 144 -1.44 12.96 18.30
CA ASP A 144 -1.93 13.90 19.33
C ASP A 144 -0.89 14.12 20.44
N SER A 145 0.11 13.24 20.54
CA SER A 145 1.26 13.33 21.45
C SER A 145 2.08 14.61 21.30
N ARG A 146 2.10 15.28 20.13
CA ARG A 146 2.78 16.58 19.98
C ARG A 146 1.89 17.75 20.36
N GLU A 147 0.57 17.65 20.21
CA GLU A 147 -0.36 18.69 20.66
C GLU A 147 -0.53 18.67 22.18
N ALA A 148 -0.53 17.49 22.80
CA ALA A 148 -0.60 17.31 24.25
C ALA A 148 0.66 17.77 25.02
N VAL A 149 1.80 17.97 24.35
CA VAL A 149 3.02 18.52 24.95
C VAL A 149 3.03 20.07 24.91
N PHE A 150 2.21 20.66 24.05
CA PHE A 150 2.10 22.11 23.86
C PHE A 150 0.74 22.68 24.28
N ALA A 151 -0.10 21.89 24.97
CA ALA A 151 -1.37 22.29 25.57
C ALA A 151 -1.26 22.19 27.10
#